data_AF-X1UKN1-F1
#
_entry.id   AF-X1UKN1-F1
#
_cell.length_a   1.000
_cell.length_b   1.000
_cell.length_c   1.000
_cell.angle_alpha   90.00
_cell.angle_beta   90.00
_cell.angle_gamma   90.00
#
_symmetry.space_group_name_H-M   'P 1'
#
loop_
_entity.id
_entity.type
_entity.pdbx_description
1 polymer ?
#
loop_
_entity_poly.entity_id
_entity_poly.type
_entity_poly.pdbx_seq_one_letter_code
_entity_poly.pdbx_strand_id
1 'polypeptide(L)'
;YEHFVTGHFIADDGRITGIRADNPELLIAIISMQSRSQPMCESCLIKHLCSGGCLGSQYEVTGDLFSPIPSVCQLEHAKIRAMITAYKELRVFDLIRDRVNLEKRNALNMLEEMTNGTGRPKEVPGNSR
;
A
#
# COMPACT_ATOMS: atom_id res chain seq x y z
N TYR A 1 18.49 3.07 -11.14
CA TYR A 1 18.30 4.32 -11.89
C TYR A 1 19.35 5.31 -11.46
N GLU A 2 20.25 5.71 -12.36
CA GLU A 2 21.35 6.65 -12.04
C GLU A 2 20.83 8.02 -11.58
N HIS A 3 19.75 8.51 -12.20
CA HIS A 3 19.10 9.77 -11.86
C HIS A 3 18.37 9.77 -10.50
N PHE A 4 18.27 8.62 -9.82
CA PHE A 4 17.74 8.52 -8.45
C PHE A 4 18.84 8.33 -7.40
N VAL A 5 20.12 8.45 -7.77
CA VAL A 5 21.20 8.53 -6.79
C VAL A 5 21.05 9.82 -6.00
N THR A 6 20.85 9.71 -4.69
CA THR A 6 20.64 10.87 -3.82
C THR A 6 21.93 11.40 -3.20
N GLY A 7 23.00 10.61 -3.22
CA GLY A 7 24.31 10.97 -2.72
C GLY A 7 25.23 9.77 -2.54
N HIS A 8 26.45 10.04 -2.08
CA HIS A 8 27.46 9.03 -1.82
C HIS A 8 28.13 9.23 -0.47
N PHE A 9 28.61 8.13 0.10
CA PHE A 9 29.54 8.19 1.22
C PHE A 9 30.93 8.61 0.71
N ILE A 10 31.55 9.53 1.43
CA ILE A 10 32.98 9.85 1.27
C ILE A 10 33.73 8.88 2.19
N ALA A 11 34.66 8.11 1.63
CA ALA A 11 35.44 7.14 2.39
C ALA A 11 36.94 7.49 2.38
N ASP A 12 37.58 7.41 3.53
CA ASP A 12 39.02 7.60 3.72
C ASP A 12 39.55 6.53 4.68
N ASP A 13 40.68 5.90 4.35
CA ASP A 13 41.26 4.75 5.07
C ASP A 13 40.23 3.65 5.44
N GLY A 14 39.34 3.33 4.51
CA GLY A 14 38.30 2.31 4.69
C GLY A 14 37.18 2.71 5.67
N ARG A 15 37.08 3.99 6.05
CA ARG A 15 36.05 4.53 6.94
C ARG A 15 35.23 5.60 6.24
N ILE A 16 33.94 5.66 6.55
CA ILE A 16 33.07 6.76 6.09
C ILE A 16 33.43 8.00 6.89
N THR A 17 33.91 9.05 6.20
CA THR A 17 34.31 10.34 6.79
C THR A 17 33.34 11.46 6.47
N GLY A 18 32.41 11.25 5.53
CA GLY A 18 31.40 12.24 5.17
C GLY A 18 30.36 11.72 4.18
N ILE A 19 29.49 12.64 3.74
CA ILE A 19 28.45 12.40 2.74
C ILE A 19 28.53 13.52 1.70
N ARG A 20 28.55 13.14 0.42
CA ARG A 20 28.30 14.06 -0.69
C ARG A 20 26.84 13.94 -1.10
N ALA A 21 26.07 15.01 -0.94
CA ALA A 21 24.69 15.06 -1.39
C ALA A 21 24.64 15.39 -2.89
N ASP A 22 23.91 14.59 -3.66
CA ASP A 22 23.72 14.80 -5.11
C ASP A 22 22.27 15.20 -5.44
N ASN A 23 21.29 14.64 -4.74
CA ASN A 23 19.87 15.01 -4.84
C ASN A 23 19.18 14.87 -3.47
N PRO A 24 19.47 15.77 -2.51
CA PRO A 24 18.90 15.72 -1.17
C PRO A 24 17.38 15.94 -1.17
N GLU A 25 16.84 16.69 -2.11
CA GLU A 25 15.40 16.94 -2.23
C GLU A 25 14.64 15.65 -2.51
N LEU A 26 15.15 14.82 -3.43
CA LEU A 26 14.57 13.51 -3.71
C LEU A 26 14.66 12.60 -2.48
N LEU A 27 15.81 12.60 -1.78
CA LEU A 27 15.95 11.82 -0.55
C LEU A 27 14.92 12.23 0.49
N ILE A 28 14.79 13.54 0.74
CA ILE A 28 13.82 14.11 1.67
C ILE A 28 12.40 13.70 1.25
N ALA A 29 12.06 13.79 -0.03
CA ALA A 29 10.75 13.38 -0.53
C ALA A 29 10.50 11.88 -0.27
N ILE A 30 11.45 11.00 -0.57
CA ILE A 30 11.33 9.55 -0.36
C ILE A 30 11.16 9.20 1.12
N ILE A 31 11.97 9.78 2.01
CA ILE A 31 11.94 9.45 3.45
C ILE A 31 10.75 10.09 4.19
N SER A 32 10.26 11.24 3.72
CA SER A 32 9.12 11.94 4.32
C SER A 32 7.78 11.46 3.77
N MET A 33 7.77 10.81 2.60
CA MET A 33 6.56 10.32 1.99
C MET A 33 5.85 9.30 2.90
N GLN A 34 4.59 9.58 3.20
CA GLN A 34 3.67 8.59 3.72
C GLN A 34 2.72 8.19 2.59
N SER A 35 2.65 6.90 2.27
CA SER A 35 1.75 6.40 1.21
C SER A 35 0.29 6.85 1.44
N ARG A 36 -0.11 6.99 2.70
CA ARG A 36 -1.46 7.39 3.12
C ARG A 36 -1.81 8.84 2.82
N SER A 37 -0.82 9.71 2.64
CA SER A 37 -1.00 11.13 2.34
C SER A 37 -0.85 11.45 0.86
N GLN A 38 -0.70 10.45 -0.01
CA GLN A 38 -0.73 10.68 -1.45
C GLN A 38 -2.16 11.08 -1.89
N PRO A 39 -2.33 11.92 -2.93
CA PRO A 39 -3.64 12.46 -3.32
C PRO A 39 -4.74 11.40 -3.50
N MET A 40 -4.42 10.26 -4.11
CA MET A 40 -5.36 9.14 -4.31
C MET A 40 -5.59 8.31 -3.04
N CYS A 41 -4.62 8.31 -2.13
CA CYS A 41 -4.64 7.49 -0.92
C CYS A 41 -5.31 8.18 0.25
N GLU A 42 -5.36 9.52 0.27
CA GLU A 42 -5.93 10.31 1.35
C GLU A 42 -7.38 9.93 1.64
N SER A 43 -8.18 9.70 0.59
CA SER A 43 -9.59 9.29 0.65
C SER A 43 -9.81 7.78 0.50
N CYS A 44 -8.74 6.99 0.36
CA CYS A 44 -8.85 5.56 0.09
C CYS A 44 -9.26 4.77 1.35
N LEU A 45 -10.32 3.96 1.24
CA LEU A 45 -10.85 3.14 2.35
C LEU A 45 -9.86 2.11 2.89
N ILE A 46 -8.93 1.65 2.06
CA ILE A 46 -7.93 0.64 2.45
C ILE A 46 -6.57 1.26 2.78
N LYS A 47 -6.43 2.59 2.91
CA LYS A 47 -5.12 3.26 3.06
C LYS A 47 -4.28 2.76 4.24
N HIS A 48 -4.93 2.27 5.30
CA HIS A 48 -4.24 1.70 6.46
C HIS A 48 -3.93 0.20 6.33
N LEU A 49 -4.52 -0.48 5.34
CA LEU A 49 -4.42 -1.93 5.12
C LEU A 49 -3.57 -2.30 3.90
N CYS A 50 -3.59 -1.46 2.86
CA CYS A 50 -2.82 -1.60 1.63
C CYS A 50 -1.31 -1.54 1.87
N SER A 51 -0.53 -2.14 0.96
CA SER A 51 0.94 -2.11 0.98
C SER A 51 1.55 -0.74 0.63
N GLY A 52 0.78 0.21 0.08
CA GLY A 52 1.24 1.59 -0.14
C GLY A 52 2.08 1.85 -1.39
N GLY A 53 2.08 0.91 -2.34
CA GLY A 53 2.80 1.04 -3.62
C GLY A 53 4.30 0.76 -3.53
N CYS A 54 4.94 0.68 -4.69
CA CYS A 54 6.39 0.56 -4.83
C CYS A 54 6.89 1.71 -5.70
N LEU A 55 7.76 2.57 -5.16
CA LEU A 55 8.26 3.75 -5.85
C LEU A 55 8.87 3.42 -7.23
N GLY A 56 9.69 2.37 -7.30
CA GLY A 56 10.31 1.94 -8.57
C GLY A 56 9.28 1.54 -9.63
N SER A 57 8.27 0.75 -9.24
CA SER A 57 7.21 0.32 -10.15
C SER A 57 6.33 1.50 -10.59
N GLN A 58 6.03 2.43 -9.67
CA GLN A 58 5.28 3.65 -9.98
C GLN A 58 6.01 4.46 -11.05
N TYR A 59 7.31 4.64 -10.91
CA TYR A 59 8.12 5.34 -11.91
C TYR A 59 8.14 4.60 -13.26
N GLU A 60 8.35 3.29 -13.27
CA GLU A 60 8.37 2.47 -14.49
C GLU A 60 7.08 2.56 -15.30
N VAL A 61 5.93 2.66 -14.62
CA VAL A 61 4.62 2.65 -15.27
C VAL A 61 4.10 4.06 -15.56
N THR A 62 4.33 5.01 -14.66
CA THR A 62 3.71 6.35 -14.73
C THR A 62 4.69 7.46 -15.12
N GLY A 63 5.99 7.19 -15.05
CA GLY A 63 7.03 8.22 -15.17
C GLY A 63 7.21 9.07 -13.91
N ASP A 64 6.43 8.83 -12.86
CA ASP A 64 6.47 9.57 -11.59
C ASP A 64 6.60 8.62 -10.39
N LEU A 65 7.47 8.96 -9.43
CA LEU A 65 7.70 8.13 -8.24
C LEU A 65 6.52 8.15 -7.27
N PHE A 66 5.72 9.21 -7.28
CA PHE A 66 4.73 9.51 -6.24
C PHE A 66 3.29 9.35 -6.72
N SER A 67 3.11 8.86 -7.95
CA SER A 67 1.82 8.58 -8.56
C SER A 67 1.51 7.09 -8.48
N PRO A 68 0.43 6.69 -7.79
CA PRO A 68 0.09 5.28 -7.66
C PRO A 68 -0.43 4.71 -8.98
N ILE A 69 -0.18 3.42 -9.21
CA ILE A 69 -0.62 2.69 -10.41
C ILE A 69 -2.08 2.26 -10.24
N PRO A 70 -3.05 2.76 -11.03
CA PRO A 70 -4.47 2.50 -10.80
C PRO A 70 -4.86 1.01 -10.83
N SER A 71 -4.28 0.22 -11.74
CA SER A 71 -4.55 -1.22 -11.84
C SER A 71 -4.06 -1.99 -10.60
N VAL A 72 -2.92 -1.58 -10.03
CA VAL A 72 -2.40 -2.16 -8.77
C VAL A 72 -3.28 -1.76 -7.60
N CYS A 73 -3.78 -0.52 -7.56
CA CYS A 73 -4.76 -0.10 -6.55
C CYS A 73 -6.00 -0.99 -6.59
N GLN A 74 -6.56 -1.24 -7.77
CA GLN A 74 -7.72 -2.15 -7.92
C GLN A 74 -7.43 -3.56 -7.41
N LEU A 75 -6.25 -4.09 -7.70
CA LEU A 75 -5.79 -5.39 -7.20
C LEU A 75 -5.69 -5.39 -5.66
N GLU A 76 -5.12 -4.35 -5.06
CA GLU A 76 -5.04 -4.22 -3.60
C GLU A 76 -6.43 -4.19 -2.95
N HIS A 77 -7.39 -3.46 -3.53
CA HIS A 77 -8.79 -3.48 -3.09
C HIS A 77 -9.40 -4.89 -3.16
N ALA A 78 -9.18 -5.60 -4.26
CA ALA A 78 -9.66 -6.98 -4.41
C ALA A 78 -8.98 -7.93 -3.41
N LYS A 79 -7.66 -7.80 -3.21
CA LYS A 79 -6.87 -8.58 -2.26
C LYS A 79 -7.37 -8.40 -0.83
N ILE A 80 -7.52 -7.15 -0.39
CA ILE A 80 -8.02 -6.86 0.97
C ILE A 80 -9.44 -7.42 1.15
N ARG A 81 -10.33 -7.25 0.17
CA ARG A 81 -11.68 -7.84 0.22
C ARG A 81 -11.62 -9.36 0.35
N ALA A 82 -10.81 -10.03 -0.47
CA ALA A 82 -10.66 -11.47 -0.45
C ALA A 82 -10.09 -11.97 0.90
N MET A 83 -9.10 -11.26 1.45
CA MET A 83 -8.54 -11.58 2.76
C MET A 83 -9.58 -11.48 3.87
N ILE A 84 -10.39 -10.41 3.89
CA ILE A 84 -11.47 -10.27 4.89
C ILE A 84 -12.46 -11.43 4.78
N THR A 85 -12.88 -11.79 3.56
CA THR A 85 -13.75 -12.95 3.33
C THR A 85 -13.13 -14.25 3.87
N ALA A 86 -11.87 -14.52 3.50
CA ALA A 86 -11.16 -15.71 3.96
C ALA A 86 -11.00 -15.75 5.49
N TYR A 87 -10.70 -14.62 6.13
CA TYR A 87 -10.58 -14.55 7.58
C TYR A 87 -11.90 -14.80 8.30
N LYS A 88 -13.03 -14.37 7.72
CA LYS A 88 -14.37 -14.68 8.24
C LYS A 88 -14.71 -16.16 8.09
N GLU A 89 -14.44 -16.74 6.93
CA GLU A 89 -14.67 -18.18 6.67
C GLU A 89 -13.84 -19.07 7.60
N LEU A 90 -12.59 -18.67 7.88
CA LEU A 90 -11.69 -19.35 8.81
C LEU A 90 -11.98 -19.02 10.29
N ARG A 91 -12.94 -18.14 10.59
CA ARG A 91 -13.29 -17.68 11.95
C ARG A 91 -12.11 -17.07 12.73
N VAL A 92 -11.20 -16.40 12.02
CA VAL A 92 -10.02 -15.71 12.59
C VAL A 92 -10.09 -14.19 12.45
N PHE A 93 -11.15 -13.65 11.84
CA PHE A 93 -11.28 -12.21 11.60
C PHE A 93 -11.19 -11.37 12.88
N ASP A 94 -11.96 -11.71 13.92
CA ASP A 94 -11.94 -11.00 15.21
C ASP A 94 -10.54 -11.03 15.84
N LEU A 95 -9.87 -12.19 15.81
CA LEU A 95 -8.51 -12.34 16.32
C LEU A 95 -7.51 -11.40 15.63
N ILE A 96 -7.62 -11.27 14.30
CA ILE A 96 -6.75 -10.39 13.50
C ILE A 96 -7.08 -8.93 13.80
N ARG A 97 -8.36 -8.57 13.79
CA ARG A 97 -8.84 -7.21 14.10
C ARG A 97 -8.35 -6.74 15.46
N ASP A 98 -8.34 -7.62 16.46
CA ASP A 98 -7.98 -7.26 17.83
C ASP A 98 -6.45 -7.15 18.02
N ARG A 99 -5.65 -7.77 17.14
CA ARG A 99 -4.17 -7.75 17.17
C ARG A 99 -3.51 -6.64 16.35
N VAL A 100 -4.27 -5.89 15.57
CA VAL A 100 -3.74 -4.76 14.79
C VAL A 100 -3.89 -3.44 15.55
N ASN A 101 -3.16 -2.42 15.12
CA ASN A 101 -3.28 -1.07 15.65
C ASN A 101 -4.67 -0.45 15.37
N LEU A 102 -4.98 0.65 16.05
CA LEU A 102 -6.29 1.31 16.00
C LEU A 102 -6.73 1.65 14.57
N GLU A 103 -5.85 2.20 13.74
CA GLU A 103 -6.25 2.61 12.38
C GLU A 103 -6.54 1.43 11.46
N LYS A 104 -5.78 0.34 11.58
CA LYS A 104 -6.08 -0.89 10.87
C LYS A 104 -7.38 -1.51 11.36
N ARG A 105 -7.62 -1.49 12.68
CA ARG A 105 -8.87 -1.98 13.29
C ARG A 105 -10.07 -1.21 12.77
N ASN A 106 -10.00 0.13 12.77
CA ASN A 106 -11.06 1.00 12.27
C ASN A 106 -11.34 0.72 10.78
N ALA A 107 -10.30 0.60 9.96
CA ALA A 107 -10.45 0.25 8.55
C ALA A 107 -11.11 -1.12 8.35
N LEU A 108 -10.73 -2.14 9.14
CA LEU A 108 -11.35 -3.46 9.09
C LEU A 108 -12.84 -3.41 9.48
N ASN A 109 -13.21 -2.65 10.50
CA ASN A 109 -14.60 -2.47 10.94
C ASN A 109 -15.45 -1.81 9.85
N MET A 110 -14.97 -0.71 9.27
CA MET A 110 -15.66 -0.02 8.19
C MET A 110 -15.91 -0.94 7.00
N LEU A 111 -14.89 -1.72 6.59
CA LEU A 111 -15.02 -2.66 5.48
C LEU A 111 -15.97 -3.82 5.81
N GLU A 112 -15.95 -4.31 7.05
CA GLU A 112 -16.90 -5.31 7.52
C GLU A 112 -18.35 -4.82 7.38
N GLU A 113 -18.66 -3.61 7.87
CA GLU A 113 -19.98 -3.00 7.77
C GLU A 113 -20.47 -2.90 6.32
N MET A 114 -19.59 -2.45 5.41
CA MET A 114 -19.91 -2.34 3.98
C MET A 114 -20.17 -3.70 3.32
N THR A 115 -19.45 -4.74 3.74
CA THR A 115 -19.65 -6.11 3.21
C THR A 115 -20.91 -6.78 3.77
N ASN A 116 -21.30 -6.47 5.00
CA ASN A 116 -22.52 -7.02 5.61
C ASN A 116 -23.79 -6.37 5.03
N GLY A 117 -23.71 -5.13 4.50
CA GLY A 117 -24.81 -4.45 3.79
C GLY A 117 -24.99 -4.88 2.32
N THR A 118 -24.04 -5.62 1.75
CA THR A 118 -24.08 -6.10 0.37
C THR A 118 -24.17 -7.62 0.36
N GLY A 119 -25.37 -8.15 0.63
CA GLY A 119 -25.66 -9.57 0.44
C GLY A 119 -25.17 -10.04 -0.94
N ARG A 120 -24.48 -11.19 -0.98
CA ARG A 120 -24.05 -11.84 -2.23
C ARG A 120 -25.22 -11.80 -3.24
N PRO A 121 -24.99 -11.47 -4.52
CA PRO A 121 -25.84 -12.00 -5.57
C PRO A 121 -25.87 -13.52 -5.37
N LYS A 122 -27.06 -14.09 -5.21
CA LYS A 122 -27.26 -15.53 -5.17
C LYS A 122 -26.55 -16.15 -6.37
N GLU A 123 -25.90 -17.29 -6.12
CA GLU A 123 -25.15 -18.13 -7.06
C GLU A 123 -25.46 -17.84 -8.53
N VAL A 124 -24.43 -17.49 -9.31
CA VAL A 124 -24.55 -17.50 -10.77
C VAL A 124 -24.67 -18.98 -11.17
N PRO A 125 -25.81 -19.43 -11.73
CA PRO A 125 -25.96 -20.83 -12.11
C PRO A 125 -24.90 -21.18 -13.16
N GLY A 126 -24.27 -22.34 -12.98
CA GLY A 126 -23.17 -22.82 -13.78
C GLY A 126 -23.45 -22.69 -15.28
N ASN A 127 -22.52 -22.03 -15.98
CA ASN A 127 -22.55 -21.98 -17.43
C ASN A 127 -22.05 -23.32 -17.97
N SER A 128 -22.97 -24.26 -18.18
CA SER A 128 -22.75 -25.40 -19.05
C SER A 128 -22.71 -24.90 -20.49
N ARG A 129 -21.50 -24.77 -21.04
CA ARG A 129 -21.24 -24.83 -22.48
C ARG A 129 -20.01 -25.70 -22.71
#